data_AF-A0A091UY57-F1
#
_entry.id   AF-A0A091UY57-F1
#
_cell.length_a   1.000
_cell.length_b   1.000
_cell.length_c   1.000
_cell.angle_alpha   90.00
_cell.angle_beta   90.00
_cell.angle_gamma   90.00
#
_symmetry.space_group_name_H-M   'P 1'
#
loop_
_entity.id
_entity.type
_entity.pdbx_description
1 polymer ?
#
loop_
_entity_poly.entity_id
_entity_poly.type
_entity_poly.pdbx_seq_one_letter_code
_entity_poly.pdbx_strand_id
1 'polypeptide(L)'
;PAGAAGILHAGLVPLLVSKLKTESDGIQELVLDTLCNCLRVEASEALAAGAITVLKGKLTQSSAAIRSKAARVLLEVGSHPEGKKVVCEEVIPVLVSLLEDTDPEVQASATGALMFATITPQGRFAALGAEAIPPLLKLVAEETSKARLSAIKTLTVLAELPEGRRTLLDHTDTFQQCLNDPCEAVKRAAKIAIGVIKWKP
;
A
#
# COMPACT_ATOMS: atom_id res chain seq x y z
N PRO A 1 -17.24 -11.26 -4.82
CA PRO A 1 -17.61 -12.58 -5.44
C PRO A 1 -18.64 -13.29 -4.55
N ALA A 2 -19.43 -14.22 -5.09
CA ALA A 2 -20.54 -14.86 -4.34
C ALA A 2 -20.10 -15.49 -3.00
N GLY A 3 -18.91 -16.10 -2.95
CA GLY A 3 -18.35 -16.64 -1.71
C GLY A 3 -18.05 -15.59 -0.63
N ALA A 4 -17.51 -14.42 -1.02
CA ALA A 4 -17.24 -13.33 -0.09
C ALA A 4 -18.55 -12.77 0.53
N ALA A 5 -19.60 -12.63 -0.29
CA ALA A 5 -20.92 -12.23 0.21
C ALA A 5 -21.50 -13.26 1.19
N GLY A 6 -21.32 -14.56 0.93
CA GLY A 6 -21.74 -15.62 1.86
C GLY A 6 -21.03 -15.56 3.21
N ILE A 7 -19.72 -15.27 3.22
CA ILE A 7 -18.93 -15.11 4.46
C ILE A 7 -19.39 -13.90 5.28
N LEU A 8 -19.63 -12.78 4.60
CA LEU A 8 -20.16 -11.56 5.20
C LEU A 8 -21.55 -11.77 5.78
N HIS A 9 -22.48 -12.36 5.02
CA HIS A 9 -23.83 -12.65 5.51
C HIS A 9 -23.83 -13.62 6.70
N ALA A 10 -22.84 -14.50 6.77
CA ALA A 10 -22.68 -15.43 7.89
C ALA A 10 -21.94 -14.82 9.11
N GLY A 11 -21.50 -13.55 9.05
CA GLY A 11 -20.81 -12.87 10.15
C GLY A 11 -19.47 -13.52 10.52
N LEU A 12 -18.76 -14.11 9.55
CA LEU A 12 -17.56 -14.90 9.80
C LEU A 12 -16.26 -14.07 9.82
N VAL A 13 -16.32 -12.79 9.45
CA VAL A 13 -15.14 -11.91 9.39
C VAL A 13 -14.42 -11.80 10.74
N PRO A 14 -15.09 -11.61 11.89
CA PRO A 14 -14.41 -11.58 13.18
C PRO A 14 -13.68 -12.88 13.52
N LEU A 15 -14.26 -14.03 13.16
CA LEU A 15 -13.62 -15.34 13.35
C LEU A 15 -12.36 -15.45 12.49
N LEU A 16 -12.42 -15.05 11.22
CA LEU A 16 -11.26 -15.02 10.33
C LEU A 16 -10.14 -14.14 10.90
N VAL A 17 -10.46 -12.94 11.40
CA VAL A 17 -9.48 -12.04 12.05
C VAL A 17 -8.85 -12.69 13.28
N SER A 18 -9.62 -13.40 14.11
CA SER A 18 -9.08 -14.12 15.27
C SER A 18 -8.12 -15.25 14.87
N LYS A 19 -8.43 -15.97 13.78
CA LYS A 19 -7.68 -17.14 13.31
C LYS A 19 -6.29 -16.77 12.78
N LEU A 20 -6.12 -15.54 12.29
CA LEU A 20 -4.78 -15.02 11.96
C LEU A 20 -3.80 -15.06 13.13
N LYS A 21 -4.26 -15.06 14.39
CA LYS A 21 -3.36 -15.05 15.56
C LYS A 21 -2.83 -16.42 15.95
N THR A 22 -3.54 -17.49 15.62
CA THR A 22 -3.32 -18.82 16.22
C THR A 22 -3.00 -19.91 15.21
N GLU A 23 -3.43 -19.76 13.97
CA GLU A 23 -3.30 -20.80 12.94
C GLU A 23 -1.89 -20.84 12.33
N SER A 24 -1.56 -21.95 11.67
CA SER A 24 -0.30 -22.11 10.93
C SER A 24 -0.23 -21.20 9.71
N ASP A 25 0.98 -20.92 9.22
CA ASP A 25 1.21 -20.02 8.08
C ASP A 25 0.34 -20.34 6.88
N GLY A 26 0.25 -21.62 6.48
CA GLY A 26 -0.59 -22.02 5.34
C GLY A 26 -2.08 -21.71 5.53
N ILE A 27 -2.61 -21.81 6.76
CA ILE A 27 -3.99 -21.43 7.05
C ILE A 27 -4.12 -19.90 7.11
N GLN A 28 -3.15 -19.20 7.70
CA GLN A 28 -3.14 -17.73 7.73
C GLN A 28 -3.17 -17.15 6.32
N GLU A 29 -2.42 -17.72 5.37
CA GLU A 29 -2.44 -17.29 3.98
C GLU A 29 -3.84 -17.40 3.34
N LEU A 30 -4.53 -18.52 3.55
CA LEU A 30 -5.90 -18.72 3.07
C LEU A 30 -6.88 -17.73 3.73
N VAL A 31 -6.70 -17.48 5.02
CA VAL A 31 -7.50 -16.50 5.77
C VAL A 31 -7.27 -15.08 5.23
N LEU A 32 -6.03 -14.69 4.94
CA LEU A 32 -5.71 -13.37 4.37
C LEU A 32 -6.30 -13.21 2.97
N ASP A 33 -6.22 -14.23 2.11
CA ASP A 33 -6.86 -14.19 0.79
C ASP A 33 -8.39 -14.07 0.88
N THR A 34 -8.98 -14.79 1.84
CA THR A 34 -10.42 -14.74 2.11
C THR A 34 -10.85 -13.36 2.60
N LEU A 35 -10.13 -12.80 3.58
CA LEU A 35 -10.36 -11.44 4.08
C LEU A 35 -10.22 -10.41 2.97
N CYS A 36 -9.16 -10.50 2.15
CA CYS A 36 -8.95 -9.60 1.01
C CYS A 36 -10.17 -9.58 0.07
N ASN A 37 -10.78 -10.74 -0.20
CA ASN A 37 -11.98 -10.81 -1.03
C ASN A 37 -13.24 -10.26 -0.34
N CYS A 38 -13.38 -10.42 0.98
CA CYS A 38 -14.49 -9.85 1.75
C CYS A 38 -14.40 -8.33 1.83
N LEU A 39 -13.19 -7.81 2.07
CA LEU A 39 -12.89 -6.39 2.19
C LEU A 39 -13.08 -5.62 0.89
N ARG A 40 -13.13 -6.28 -0.27
CA ARG A 40 -13.54 -5.62 -1.52
C ARG A 40 -15.03 -5.27 -1.56
N VAL A 41 -15.83 -5.89 -0.71
CA VAL A 41 -17.28 -5.67 -0.61
C VAL A 41 -17.57 -4.69 0.52
N GLU A 42 -17.06 -4.94 1.73
CA GLU A 42 -17.28 -4.08 2.90
C GLU A 42 -16.16 -4.30 3.94
N ALA A 43 -15.88 -3.31 4.80
CA ALA A 43 -14.80 -3.39 5.79
C ALA A 43 -15.19 -3.19 7.26
N SER A 44 -16.45 -2.91 7.55
CA SER A 44 -16.95 -2.60 8.89
C SER A 44 -16.74 -3.73 9.90
N GLU A 45 -17.07 -4.98 9.55
CA GLU A 45 -16.89 -6.12 10.47
C GLU A 45 -15.41 -6.37 10.78
N ALA A 46 -14.54 -6.27 9.78
CA ALA A 46 -13.11 -6.46 9.95
C ALA A 46 -12.51 -5.37 10.86
N LEU A 47 -12.92 -4.11 10.65
CA LEU A 47 -12.50 -2.99 11.47
C LEU A 47 -12.97 -3.14 12.92
N ALA A 48 -14.24 -3.50 13.13
CA ALA A 48 -14.79 -3.76 14.45
C ALA A 48 -14.09 -4.92 15.18
N ALA A 49 -13.62 -5.93 14.43
CA ALA A 49 -12.84 -7.04 14.96
C ALA A 49 -11.35 -6.72 15.23
N GLY A 50 -10.92 -5.47 15.01
CA GLY A 50 -9.53 -5.05 15.23
C GLY A 50 -8.55 -5.57 14.17
N ALA A 51 -9.01 -5.79 12.93
CA ALA A 51 -8.18 -6.35 11.86
C ALA A 51 -6.89 -5.57 11.62
N ILE A 52 -6.90 -4.23 11.71
CA ILE A 52 -5.71 -3.41 11.43
C ILE A 52 -4.56 -3.76 12.37
N THR A 53 -4.81 -3.89 13.67
CA THR A 53 -3.79 -4.25 14.66
C THR A 53 -3.22 -5.65 14.37
N VAL A 54 -4.09 -6.60 14.01
CA VAL A 54 -3.67 -7.96 13.67
C VAL A 54 -2.80 -7.96 12.41
N LEU A 55 -3.26 -7.28 11.35
CA LEU A 55 -2.56 -7.18 10.07
C LEU A 55 -1.22 -6.47 10.19
N LYS A 56 -1.14 -5.40 11.00
CA LYS A 56 0.12 -4.72 11.31
C LYS A 56 1.15 -5.68 11.92
N GLY A 57 0.73 -6.58 12.83
CA GLY A 57 1.61 -7.63 13.36
C GLY A 57 2.02 -8.68 12.31
N LYS A 58 1.24 -8.85 11.24
CA LYS A 58 1.55 -9.77 10.13
C LYS A 58 2.54 -9.20 9.12
N LEU A 59 2.68 -7.87 9.06
CA LEU A 59 3.66 -7.20 8.21
C LEU A 59 5.12 -7.48 8.60
N THR A 60 5.38 -7.94 9.82
CA THR A 60 6.75 -8.19 10.31
C THR A 60 7.06 -9.68 10.50
N GLN A 61 6.23 -10.57 9.94
CA GLN A 61 6.45 -12.02 10.00
C GLN A 61 7.55 -12.47 9.04
N SER A 62 8.17 -13.61 9.34
CA SER A 62 9.24 -14.20 8.51
C SER A 62 8.75 -14.62 7.11
N SER A 63 7.51 -15.10 7.00
CA SER A 63 6.92 -15.52 5.71
C SER A 63 6.60 -14.31 4.82
N ALA A 64 7.26 -14.22 3.67
CA ALA A 64 6.99 -13.21 2.66
C ALA A 64 5.55 -13.31 2.10
N ALA A 65 5.00 -14.52 2.00
CA ALA A 65 3.62 -14.74 1.59
C ALA A 65 2.63 -14.12 2.59
N ILE A 66 2.88 -14.25 3.89
CA ILE A 66 2.07 -13.59 4.92
C ILE A 66 2.21 -12.07 4.84
N ARG A 67 3.44 -11.54 4.75
CA ARG A 67 3.69 -10.09 4.68
C ARG A 67 2.98 -9.45 3.49
N SER A 68 3.16 -10.01 2.30
CA SER A 68 2.56 -9.51 1.05
C SER A 68 1.03 -9.56 1.10
N LYS A 69 0.44 -10.69 1.51
CA LYS A 69 -1.01 -10.82 1.65
C LYS A 69 -1.57 -9.87 2.71
N ALA A 70 -0.89 -9.70 3.85
CA ALA A 70 -1.32 -8.75 4.88
C ALA A 70 -1.29 -7.29 4.38
N ALA A 71 -0.23 -6.89 3.65
CA ALA A 71 -0.16 -5.58 3.01
C ALA A 71 -1.29 -5.39 1.98
N ARG A 72 -1.61 -6.43 1.21
CA ARG A 72 -2.74 -6.40 0.27
C ARG A 72 -4.09 -6.28 0.97
N VAL A 73 -4.29 -6.95 2.10
CA VAL A 73 -5.51 -6.80 2.92
C VAL A 73 -5.61 -5.37 3.46
N LEU A 74 -4.50 -4.77 3.92
CA LEU A 74 -4.47 -3.37 4.37
C LEU A 74 -4.75 -2.37 3.24
N LEU A 75 -4.34 -2.67 2.00
CA LEU A 75 -4.74 -1.90 0.83
C LEU A 75 -6.26 -1.87 0.69
N GLU A 76 -6.91 -3.04 0.74
CA GLU A 76 -8.38 -3.12 0.63
C GLU A 76 -9.05 -2.35 1.78
N VAL A 77 -8.57 -2.49 3.02
CA VAL A 77 -9.06 -1.70 4.17
C VAL A 77 -8.90 -0.19 3.93
N GLY A 78 -7.74 0.24 3.43
CA GLY A 78 -7.44 1.64 3.15
C GLY A 78 -8.21 2.21 1.95
N SER A 79 -8.84 1.36 1.13
CA SER A 79 -9.72 1.80 0.05
C SER A 79 -11.07 2.32 0.56
N HIS A 80 -11.50 1.87 1.75
CA HIS A 80 -12.73 2.30 2.42
C HIS A 80 -12.50 3.54 3.30
N PRO A 81 -13.46 4.49 3.35
CA PRO A 81 -13.35 5.69 4.20
C PRO A 81 -13.05 5.40 5.67
N GLU A 82 -13.69 4.37 6.25
CA GLU A 82 -13.61 4.00 7.66
C GLU A 82 -12.22 3.43 8.01
N GLY A 83 -11.65 2.63 7.12
CA GLY A 83 -10.35 2.01 7.32
C GLY A 83 -9.18 2.95 7.05
N LYS A 84 -9.36 3.90 6.13
CA LYS A 84 -8.31 4.80 5.65
C LYS A 84 -7.64 5.60 6.77
N LYS A 85 -8.42 6.15 7.71
CA LYS A 85 -7.88 6.95 8.82
C LYS A 85 -6.90 6.14 9.68
N VAL A 86 -7.33 4.97 10.12
CA VAL A 86 -6.55 4.13 11.03
C VAL A 86 -5.30 3.57 10.35
N VAL A 87 -5.39 3.20 9.06
CA VAL A 87 -4.21 2.79 8.27
C VAL A 87 -3.17 3.92 8.20
N CYS A 88 -3.59 5.17 8.01
CA CYS A 88 -2.67 6.30 7.95
C CYS A 88 -1.93 6.54 9.28
N GLU A 89 -2.62 6.39 10.41
CA GLU A 89 -2.08 6.70 11.74
C GLU A 89 -1.07 5.65 12.22
N GLU A 90 -1.34 4.36 11.98
CA GLU A 90 -0.57 3.30 12.64
C GLU A 90 0.33 2.46 11.72
N VAL A 91 0.07 2.45 10.41
CA VAL A 91 0.59 1.41 9.52
C VAL A 91 1.63 1.94 8.53
N ILE A 92 1.58 3.23 8.18
CA ILE A 92 2.49 3.85 7.20
C ILE A 92 3.98 3.59 7.48
N PRO A 93 4.52 3.78 8.70
CA PRO A 93 5.94 3.53 8.94
C PRO A 93 6.37 2.08 8.65
N VAL A 94 5.49 1.13 8.96
CA VAL A 94 5.75 -0.30 8.66
C VAL A 94 5.70 -0.55 7.16
N LEU A 95 4.73 0.03 6.44
CA LEU A 95 4.66 -0.07 4.98
C LEU A 95 5.89 0.53 4.28
N VAL A 96 6.42 1.64 4.80
CA VAL A 96 7.64 2.26 4.26
C VAL A 96 8.83 1.33 4.43
N SER A 97 8.98 0.68 5.60
CA SER A 97 10.06 -0.31 5.80
C SER A 97 9.99 -1.49 4.84
N LEU A 98 8.79 -1.89 4.41
CA LEU A 98 8.58 -3.00 3.47
C LEU A 98 8.81 -2.62 2.01
N LEU A 99 9.03 -1.34 1.69
CA LEU A 99 9.43 -0.95 0.33
C LEU A 99 10.83 -1.48 -0.04
N GLU A 100 11.63 -1.81 0.97
CA GLU A 100 12.97 -2.38 0.83
C GLU A 100 13.03 -3.88 1.13
N ASP A 101 11.87 -4.54 1.22
CA ASP A 101 11.79 -5.99 1.39
C ASP A 101 12.50 -6.72 0.22
N THR A 102 13.10 -7.87 0.50
CA THR A 102 13.80 -8.65 -0.52
C THR A 102 12.83 -9.41 -1.45
N ASP A 103 11.57 -9.55 -1.06
CA ASP A 103 10.53 -10.18 -1.85
C ASP A 103 9.75 -9.13 -2.69
N PRO A 104 9.76 -9.22 -4.04
CA PRO A 104 9.10 -8.26 -4.90
C PRO A 104 7.58 -8.18 -4.73
N GLU A 105 6.91 -9.27 -4.31
CA GLU A 105 5.46 -9.27 -4.08
C GLU A 105 5.13 -8.52 -2.79
N VAL A 106 6.01 -8.61 -1.78
CA VAL A 106 5.90 -7.78 -0.57
C VAL A 106 6.07 -6.30 -0.92
N GLN A 107 7.11 -5.95 -1.68
CA GLN A 107 7.33 -4.56 -2.13
C GLN A 107 6.13 -4.04 -2.92
N ALA A 108 5.61 -4.82 -3.87
CA ALA A 108 4.46 -4.43 -4.69
C ALA A 108 3.19 -4.21 -3.84
N SER A 109 2.91 -5.11 -2.90
CA SER A 109 1.75 -5.03 -2.02
C SER A 109 1.86 -3.85 -1.03
N ALA A 110 3.04 -3.65 -0.43
CA ALA A 110 3.30 -2.54 0.48
C ALA A 110 3.22 -1.18 -0.23
N THR A 111 3.82 -1.07 -1.43
CA THR A 111 3.75 0.15 -2.25
C THR A 111 2.32 0.48 -2.65
N GLY A 112 1.53 -0.54 -3.01
CA GLY A 112 0.11 -0.38 -3.30
C GLY A 112 -0.68 0.13 -2.10
N ALA A 113 -0.47 -0.45 -0.92
CA ALA A 113 -1.13 0.00 0.31
C ALA A 113 -0.74 1.45 0.68
N LEU A 114 0.54 1.79 0.55
CA LEU A 114 1.04 3.15 0.82
C LEU A 114 0.45 4.18 -0.16
N MET A 115 0.30 3.82 -1.44
CA MET A 115 -0.35 4.68 -2.44
C MET A 115 -1.78 5.06 -2.03
N PHE A 116 -2.56 4.12 -1.49
CA PHE A 116 -3.92 4.43 -1.01
C PHE A 116 -3.93 5.26 0.27
N ALA A 117 -3.00 4.99 1.20
CA ALA A 117 -2.90 5.74 2.45
C ALA A 117 -2.55 7.23 2.20
N THR A 118 -1.68 7.49 1.23
CA THR A 118 -1.22 8.85 0.85
C THR A 118 -2.23 9.65 0.01
N ILE A 119 -3.43 9.13 -0.26
CA ILE A 119 -4.51 9.92 -0.85
C ILE A 119 -4.93 11.05 0.11
N THR A 120 -4.87 10.82 1.41
CA THR A 120 -5.23 11.81 2.44
C THR A 120 -4.07 12.74 2.77
N PRO A 121 -4.32 14.01 3.15
CA PRO A 121 -3.26 14.91 3.63
C PRO A 121 -2.46 14.31 4.79
N GLN A 122 -3.14 13.72 5.78
CA GLN A 122 -2.51 13.08 6.95
C GLN A 122 -1.57 11.96 6.53
N GLY A 123 -2.01 11.09 5.61
CA GLY A 123 -1.18 10.01 5.09
C GLY A 123 0.05 10.51 4.33
N ARG A 124 -0.04 11.65 3.62
CA ARG A 124 1.14 12.26 2.95
C ARG A 124 2.15 12.77 3.96
N PHE A 125 1.71 13.49 4.99
CA PHE A 125 2.60 13.96 6.06
C PHE A 125 3.25 12.78 6.81
N ALA A 126 2.47 11.74 7.12
CA ALA A 126 3.00 10.54 7.77
C ALA A 126 4.02 9.81 6.89
N ALA A 127 3.78 9.71 5.57
CA ALA A 127 4.73 9.09 4.65
C ALA A 127 6.03 9.90 4.49
N LEU A 128 5.95 11.24 4.46
CA LEU A 128 7.14 12.09 4.47
C LEU A 128 7.91 11.95 5.79
N GLY A 129 7.21 11.99 6.93
CA GLY A 129 7.82 11.81 8.25
C GLY A 129 8.42 10.42 8.48
N ALA A 130 7.97 9.41 7.73
CA ALA A 130 8.55 8.08 7.71
C ALA A 130 9.64 7.89 6.63
N GLU A 131 10.09 8.97 5.97
CA GLU A 131 11.13 8.94 4.93
C GLU A 131 10.80 8.05 3.72
N ALA A 132 9.55 8.09 3.24
CA ALA A 132 9.13 7.25 2.12
C ALA A 132 9.80 7.58 0.77
N ILE A 133 10.35 8.79 0.58
CA ILE A 133 10.82 9.24 -0.75
C ILE A 133 11.99 8.39 -1.29
N PRO A 134 13.11 8.18 -0.56
CA PRO A 134 14.24 7.41 -1.08
C PRO A 134 13.88 5.98 -1.53
N PRO A 135 13.20 5.13 -0.73
CA PRO A 135 12.86 3.79 -1.18
C PRO A 135 11.84 3.80 -2.33
N LEU A 136 10.92 4.77 -2.38
CA LEU A 136 10.03 4.91 -3.54
C LEU A 136 10.79 5.27 -4.81
N LEU A 137 11.78 6.17 -4.76
CA LEU A 137 12.61 6.51 -5.92
C LEU A 137 13.40 5.30 -6.44
N LYS A 138 13.92 4.47 -5.52
CA LYS A 138 14.57 3.21 -5.88
C LYS A 138 13.62 2.29 -6.65
N LEU A 139 12.39 2.11 -6.16
CA LEU A 139 11.35 1.34 -6.86
C LEU A 139 11.00 1.94 -8.24
N VAL A 140 11.01 3.27 -8.40
CA VAL A 140 10.78 3.87 -9.72
C VAL A 140 11.90 3.51 -10.71
N ALA A 141 13.15 3.49 -10.24
CA ALA A 141 14.32 3.23 -11.07
C ALA A 141 14.52 1.73 -11.40
N GLU A 142 14.31 0.83 -10.44
CA GLU A 142 14.76 -0.56 -10.53
C GLU A 142 13.63 -1.54 -10.87
N GLU A 143 12.40 -1.26 -10.46
CA GLU A 143 11.28 -2.21 -10.63
C GLU A 143 10.62 -2.11 -12.01
N THR A 144 10.13 -3.24 -12.51
CA THR A 144 9.26 -3.29 -13.72
C THR A 144 7.82 -3.69 -13.43
N SER A 145 7.52 -3.97 -12.16
CA SER A 145 6.25 -4.49 -11.69
C SER A 145 5.19 -3.39 -11.48
N LYS A 146 4.02 -3.78 -10.99
CA LYS A 146 2.98 -2.84 -10.52
C LYS A 146 3.50 -1.93 -9.40
N ALA A 147 4.56 -2.32 -8.68
CA ALA A 147 5.19 -1.51 -7.65
C ALA A 147 5.66 -0.16 -8.21
N ARG A 148 6.32 -0.14 -9.37
CA ARG A 148 6.79 1.10 -10.00
C ARG A 148 5.66 2.07 -10.30
N LEU A 149 4.55 1.60 -10.86
CA LEU A 149 3.39 2.46 -11.14
C LEU A 149 2.83 3.07 -9.86
N SER A 150 2.68 2.24 -8.81
CA SER A 150 2.22 2.72 -7.50
C SER A 150 3.22 3.70 -6.88
N ALA A 151 4.52 3.44 -7.00
CA ALA A 151 5.57 4.32 -6.47
C ALA A 151 5.54 5.70 -7.15
N ILE A 152 5.43 5.75 -8.48
CA ILE A 152 5.30 7.02 -9.22
C ILE A 152 4.07 7.79 -8.74
N LYS A 153 2.93 7.12 -8.58
CA LYS A 153 1.69 7.75 -8.10
C LYS A 153 1.84 8.28 -6.68
N THR A 154 2.44 7.49 -5.77
CA THR A 154 2.73 7.92 -4.40
C THR A 154 3.64 9.14 -4.38
N LEU A 155 4.75 9.13 -5.12
CA LEU A 155 5.65 10.29 -5.21
C LEU A 155 4.96 11.52 -5.82
N THR A 156 4.05 11.32 -6.78
CA THR A 156 3.26 12.41 -7.37
C THR A 156 2.40 13.12 -6.31
N VAL A 157 1.70 12.38 -5.45
CA VAL A 157 0.87 12.98 -4.39
C VAL A 157 1.73 13.60 -3.28
N LEU A 158 2.93 13.05 -3.01
CA LEU A 158 3.88 13.66 -2.08
C LEU A 158 4.47 14.98 -2.63
N ALA A 159 4.62 15.11 -3.96
CA ALA A 159 5.05 16.34 -4.62
C ALA A 159 4.02 17.48 -4.58
N GLU A 160 2.79 17.22 -4.11
CA GLU A 160 1.82 18.26 -3.80
C GLU A 160 2.20 19.03 -2.52
N LEU A 161 2.97 18.40 -1.61
CA LEU A 161 3.51 19.06 -0.43
C LEU A 161 4.82 19.80 -0.78
N PRO A 162 5.05 21.02 -0.25
CA PRO A 162 6.26 21.80 -0.57
C PRO A 162 7.57 21.06 -0.28
N GLU A 163 7.63 20.33 0.83
CA GLU A 163 8.80 19.54 1.20
C GLU A 163 9.04 18.39 0.23
N GLY A 164 8.00 17.59 -0.07
CA GLY A 164 8.11 16.49 -1.02
C GLY A 164 8.49 16.96 -2.42
N ARG A 165 7.91 18.09 -2.88
CA ARG A 165 8.28 18.70 -4.16
C ARG A 165 9.74 19.10 -4.20
N ARG A 166 10.21 19.79 -3.16
CA ARG A 166 11.60 20.27 -3.06
C ARG A 166 12.57 19.09 -3.19
N THR A 167 12.34 18.01 -2.46
CA THR A 167 13.19 16.81 -2.54
C THR A 167 13.12 16.17 -3.93
N LEU A 168 11.94 16.06 -4.54
CA LEU A 168 11.77 15.38 -5.82
C LEU A 168 12.29 16.18 -7.04
N LEU A 169 12.50 17.49 -6.91
CA LEU A 169 13.08 18.31 -7.98
C LEU A 169 14.46 17.79 -8.42
N ASP A 170 15.28 17.35 -7.46
CA ASP A 170 16.63 16.82 -7.72
C ASP A 170 16.62 15.39 -8.32
N HIS A 171 15.44 14.77 -8.41
CA HIS A 171 15.26 13.40 -8.89
C HIS A 171 14.35 13.30 -10.12
N THR A 172 14.13 14.42 -10.83
CA THR A 172 13.25 14.41 -12.02
C THR A 172 13.74 13.48 -13.13
N ASP A 173 15.03 13.18 -13.21
CA ASP A 173 15.61 12.27 -14.20
C ASP A 173 15.11 10.83 -14.04
N THR A 174 14.88 10.37 -12.81
CA THR A 174 14.30 9.05 -12.52
C THR A 174 12.94 8.88 -13.20
N PHE A 175 12.09 9.92 -13.17
CA PHE A 175 10.80 9.90 -13.86
C PHE A 175 10.93 10.06 -15.38
N GLN A 176 11.94 10.80 -15.86
CA GLN A 176 12.18 10.95 -17.30
C GLN A 176 12.55 9.61 -17.95
N GLN A 177 13.32 8.77 -17.27
CA GLN A 177 13.63 7.41 -17.72
C GLN A 177 12.34 6.58 -17.92
N CYS A 178 11.36 6.73 -17.03
CA CYS A 178 10.05 6.07 -17.14
C CYS A 178 9.18 6.53 -18.32
N LEU A 179 9.54 7.59 -19.05
CA LEU A 179 8.82 7.99 -20.27
C LEU A 179 9.04 7.02 -21.44
N ASN A 180 10.08 6.20 -21.37
CA ASN A 180 10.38 5.16 -22.35
C ASN A 180 9.88 3.78 -21.92
N ASP A 181 9.10 3.70 -20.84
CA ASP A 181 8.63 2.43 -20.30
C ASP A 181 7.69 1.68 -21.28
N PRO A 182 7.76 0.34 -21.40
CA PRO A 182 6.82 -0.40 -22.22
C PRO A 182 5.36 -0.26 -21.74
N CYS A 183 5.11 0.01 -20.46
CA CYS A 183 3.77 0.20 -19.92
C CYS A 183 3.27 1.64 -20.11
N GLU A 184 2.21 1.81 -20.91
CA GLU A 184 1.57 3.11 -21.12
C GLU A 184 1.06 3.77 -19.82
N ALA A 185 0.65 2.97 -18.82
CA ALA A 185 0.24 3.51 -17.54
C ALA A 185 1.41 4.14 -16.79
N VAL A 186 2.60 3.54 -16.86
CA VAL A 186 3.84 4.07 -16.24
C VAL A 186 4.25 5.37 -16.94
N LYS A 187 4.29 5.39 -18.28
CA LYS A 187 4.61 6.60 -19.06
C LYS A 187 3.70 7.77 -18.72
N ARG A 188 2.38 7.53 -18.67
CA ARG A 188 1.40 8.56 -18.29
C ARG A 188 1.60 9.06 -16.86
N ALA A 189 1.79 8.15 -15.91
CA ALA A 189 2.02 8.52 -14.51
C ALA A 189 3.31 9.33 -14.36
N ALA A 190 4.40 8.94 -15.03
CA ALA A 190 5.68 9.65 -15.01
C ALA A 190 5.56 11.07 -15.57
N LYS A 191 4.84 11.25 -16.69
CA LYS A 191 4.57 12.57 -17.27
C LYS A 191 3.83 13.49 -16.30
N ILE A 192 2.83 12.96 -15.60
CA ILE A 192 2.08 13.70 -14.57
C ILE A 192 3.02 14.06 -13.40
N ALA A 193 3.79 13.10 -12.90
CA ALA A 193 4.75 13.32 -11.81
C ALA A 193 5.72 14.47 -12.14
N ILE A 194 6.34 14.45 -13.32
CA ILE A 194 7.25 15.51 -13.78
C ILE A 194 6.53 16.87 -13.79
N GLY A 195 5.30 16.92 -14.29
CA GLY A 195 4.49 18.13 -14.31
C GLY A 195 4.24 18.70 -12.91
N VAL A 196 3.83 17.85 -11.97
CA VAL A 196 3.58 18.25 -10.57
C VAL A 196 4.88 18.69 -9.87
N ILE A 197 5.97 17.96 -10.09
CA ILE A 197 7.27 18.27 -9.46
C ILE A 197 7.82 19.61 -9.96
N LYS A 198 7.75 19.87 -11.28
CA LYS A 198 8.29 21.10 -11.88
C LYS A 198 7.36 22.31 -11.77
N TRP A 199 6.13 22.12 -11.27
CA TRP A 199 5.15 23.21 -11.17
C TRP A 199 5.61 24.28 -10.18
N LYS A 200 5.57 25.54 -10.63
CA LYS A 200 5.78 26.74 -9.84
C LYS A 200 4.45 27.51 -9.78
N PRO A 201 3.98 27.93 -8.59
CA PRO A 201 2.79 28.77 -8.45
C PRO A 201 2.85 30.08 -9.23
#